data_AF-A0A919JBM9-F1
#
_entry.id   AF-A0A919JBM9-F1
#
_cell.length_a   1.000
_cell.length_b   1.000
_cell.length_c   1.000
_cell.angle_alpha   90.00
_cell.angle_beta   90.00
_cell.angle_gamma   90.00
#
_symmetry.space_group_name_H-M   'P 1'
#
loop_
_entity.id
_entity.type
_entity.pdbx_description
1 polymer ?
#
loop_
_entity_poly.entity_id
_entity_poly.type
_entity_poly.pdbx_seq_one_letter_code
_entity_poly.pdbx_strand_id
1 'polypeptide(L)'
;MVAAIALTALTACGSSATKSDTEAEVATLTSAGPASASAQARSAAQRPRERLDSTPEELEAMMVPYDKCMKERGAPGKDEFAHLTAKQAEPVQAKYDAANKICEPQYYPLPPWERDPTNPESRDFAVGVVKCLKQKGVKYVEVDDDGLSYALGGDQNDKRSITKGMDLIPGCEREVAAKLKK
;
A
#
# COMPACT_ATOMS: atom_id res chain seq x y z
N MET A 1 32.13 59.91 -3.64
CA MET A 1 32.42 59.84 -2.20
C MET A 1 31.22 60.42 -1.49
N VAL A 2 30.44 59.69 -0.70
CA VAL A 2 30.80 59.04 0.57
C VAL A 2 30.10 57.68 0.70
N ALA A 3 30.85 56.68 1.16
CA ALA A 3 30.36 55.37 1.55
C ALA A 3 30.19 55.32 3.08
N ALA A 4 29.20 54.58 3.57
CA ALA A 4 29.22 54.02 4.92
C ALA A 4 28.35 52.75 4.96
N ILE A 5 29.01 51.62 5.16
CA ILE A 5 28.47 50.30 5.51
C ILE A 5 28.60 50.15 7.03
N ALA A 6 27.55 49.71 7.73
CA ALA A 6 27.61 48.97 9.00
C ALA A 6 26.17 48.51 9.36
N LEU A 7 25.86 47.21 9.28
CA LEU A 7 26.02 46.16 10.30
C LEU A 7 24.78 46.01 11.22
N THR A 8 24.34 44.77 11.27
CA THR A 8 23.18 44.13 11.92
C THR A 8 23.01 44.39 13.42
N ALA A 9 21.76 44.45 13.87
CA ALA A 9 21.36 44.06 15.22
C ALA A 9 20.04 43.26 15.18
N LEU A 10 20.07 42.04 15.73
CA LEU A 10 18.91 41.22 16.05
C LEU A 10 18.18 41.81 17.27
N THR A 11 16.85 41.95 17.20
CA THR A 11 15.99 41.95 18.39
C THR A 11 14.81 41.01 18.15
N ALA A 12 14.81 39.91 18.90
CA ALA A 12 13.73 38.95 19.00
C ALA A 12 12.60 39.46 19.90
N CYS A 13 11.43 38.84 19.73
CA CYS A 13 10.30 38.75 20.67
C CYS A 13 9.55 40.03 21.08
N GLY A 14 8.25 40.03 20.73
CA GLY A 14 7.23 40.27 21.75
C GLY A 14 6.46 41.56 21.63
N SER A 15 5.22 41.41 21.14
CA SER A 15 4.03 42.16 21.56
C SER A 15 3.98 43.67 21.27
N SER A 16 3.16 44.03 20.29
CA SER A 16 2.30 45.21 20.39
C SER A 16 1.00 44.92 19.66
N ALA A 17 -0.02 44.67 20.46
CA ALA A 17 -1.40 44.48 20.07
C ALA A 17 -2.00 45.75 19.46
N THR A 18 -2.82 45.61 18.42
CA THR A 18 -4.14 46.26 18.35
C THR A 18 -5.05 45.40 17.46
N LYS A 19 -6.21 45.07 18.01
CA LYS A 19 -7.22 44.11 17.52
C LYS A 19 -7.92 44.57 16.25
N SER A 20 -8.15 43.63 15.35
CA SER A 20 -9.36 43.56 14.51
C SER A 20 -9.61 42.08 14.25
N ASP A 21 -10.56 41.54 15.00
CA ASP A 21 -11.00 40.16 14.94
C ASP A 21 -11.57 39.85 13.55
N THR A 22 -10.81 39.10 12.76
CA THR A 22 -11.34 38.27 11.69
C THR A 22 -10.55 36.98 11.77
N GLU A 23 -11.03 36.09 12.65
CA GLU A 23 -10.49 34.75 12.82
C GLU A 23 -10.56 34.05 11.46
N ALA A 24 -9.39 33.72 10.93
CA ALA A 24 -9.29 32.77 9.83
C ALA A 24 -9.77 31.42 10.38
N GLU A 25 -11.01 31.06 10.02
CA GLU A 25 -11.64 29.80 10.39
C GLU A 25 -10.90 28.65 9.68
N VAL A 26 -9.91 28.09 10.37
CA VAL A 26 -9.29 26.82 10.00
C VAL A 26 -10.26 25.73 10.47
N ALA A 27 -10.91 25.04 9.53
CA ALA A 27 -11.85 23.97 9.83
C ALA A 27 -11.16 22.79 10.54
N THR A 28 -11.07 22.86 11.87
CA THR A 28 -10.74 21.71 12.71
C THR A 28 -11.92 20.75 12.73
N LEU A 29 -11.76 19.60 12.08
CA LEU A 29 -12.65 18.45 12.27
C LEU A 29 -12.59 18.03 13.74
N THR A 30 -13.62 18.41 14.49
CA THR A 30 -13.84 17.93 15.86
C THR A 30 -14.34 16.49 15.78
N SER A 31 -13.44 15.51 15.93
CA SER A 31 -13.86 14.15 16.25
C SER A 31 -14.32 14.13 17.71
N ALA A 32 -15.64 14.06 17.91
CA ALA A 32 -16.22 13.77 19.21
C ALA A 32 -15.75 12.38 19.69
N GLY A 33 -15.16 12.33 20.89
CA GLY A 33 -14.91 11.10 21.64
C GLY A 33 -16.21 10.37 22.03
N PRO A 34 -16.11 9.13 22.54
CA PRO A 34 -17.02 8.06 22.19
C PRO A 34 -18.35 8.13 22.94
N ALA A 35 -19.44 8.29 22.18
CA ALA A 35 -20.75 7.84 22.64
C ALA A 35 -20.85 6.34 22.32
N SER A 36 -21.02 5.51 23.36
CA SER A 36 -21.31 4.08 23.23
C SER A 36 -22.57 3.87 22.40
N ALA A 37 -22.38 3.63 21.11
CA ALA A 37 -23.37 3.04 20.24
C ALA A 37 -23.33 1.52 20.40
N SER A 38 -24.49 0.95 20.67
CA SER A 38 -24.83 -0.45 20.84
C SER A 38 -24.01 -1.43 19.99
N ALA A 39 -23.56 -2.49 20.66
CA ALA A 39 -22.88 -3.63 20.08
C ALA A 39 -23.82 -4.47 19.18
N GLN A 40 -24.10 -4.01 17.96
CA GLN A 40 -24.67 -4.85 16.89
C GLN A 40 -24.22 -4.40 15.51
N ALA A 41 -22.91 -4.52 15.28
CA ALA A 41 -22.29 -5.08 14.08
C ALA A 41 -20.81 -5.09 14.42
N ARG A 42 -20.20 -6.28 14.58
CA ARG A 42 -18.74 -6.34 14.44
C ARG A 42 -18.50 -6.01 12.98
N SER A 43 -18.32 -4.72 12.66
CA SER A 43 -17.75 -4.30 11.38
C SER A 43 -16.53 -5.19 11.19
N ALA A 44 -16.40 -5.82 10.01
CA ALA A 44 -15.11 -6.40 9.63
C ALA A 44 -14.05 -5.39 10.03
N ALA A 45 -13.13 -5.79 10.92
CA ALA A 45 -12.05 -4.89 11.36
C ALA A 45 -11.52 -4.24 10.09
N GLN A 46 -11.56 -2.91 10.00
CA GLN A 46 -11.24 -2.20 8.76
C GLN A 46 -9.81 -2.59 8.37
N ARG A 47 -9.69 -3.55 7.44
CA ARG A 47 -8.41 -4.08 6.99
C ARG A 47 -7.63 -2.90 6.42
N PRO A 48 -6.39 -2.65 6.88
CA PRO A 48 -5.59 -1.59 6.28
C PRO A 48 -5.43 -1.88 4.79
N ARG A 49 -5.47 -0.84 3.97
CA ARG A 49 -5.28 -0.95 2.53
C ARG A 49 -3.86 -0.54 2.18
N GLU A 50 -3.17 -1.40 1.44
CA GLU A 50 -1.87 -1.08 0.85
C GLU A 50 -2.00 0.09 -0.13
N ARG A 51 -0.95 0.91 -0.27
CA ARG A 51 -0.86 1.95 -1.30
C ARG A 51 0.20 1.56 -2.32
N LEU A 52 0.08 2.03 -3.56
CA LEU A 52 1.11 1.80 -4.59
C LEU A 52 2.51 2.35 -4.20
N ASP A 53 2.56 3.30 -3.28
CA ASP A 53 3.79 3.89 -2.74
C ASP A 53 4.12 3.41 -1.33
N SER A 54 3.44 2.36 -0.83
CA SER A 54 3.76 1.77 0.46
C SER A 54 5.18 1.20 0.47
N THR A 55 5.90 1.47 1.55
CA THR A 55 7.23 0.88 1.74
C THR A 55 7.12 -0.56 2.24
N PRO A 56 8.18 -1.38 2.11
CA PRO A 56 8.20 -2.71 2.71
C PRO A 56 7.92 -2.71 4.21
N GLU A 57 8.43 -1.71 4.94
CA GLU A 57 8.24 -1.55 6.39
C GLU A 57 6.79 -1.19 6.73
N GLU A 58 6.15 -0.35 5.91
CA GLU A 58 4.72 -0.05 6.05
C GLU A 58 3.88 -1.31 5.83
N LEU A 59 4.19 -2.09 4.80
CA LEU A 59 3.49 -3.35 4.51
C LEU A 59 3.67 -4.36 5.64
N GLU A 60 4.89 -4.51 6.17
CA GLU A 60 5.18 -5.37 7.32
C GLU A 60 4.38 -4.93 8.56
N ALA A 61 4.31 -3.62 8.82
CA ALA A 61 3.50 -3.09 9.92
C ALA A 61 2.00 -3.40 9.74
N MET A 62 1.47 -3.36 8.52
CA MET A 62 0.09 -3.73 8.21
C MET A 62 -0.18 -5.23 8.41
N MET A 63 0.84 -6.08 8.27
CA MET A 63 0.74 -7.54 8.42
C MET A 63 0.72 -8.02 9.89
N VAL A 64 1.18 -7.20 10.84
CA VAL A 64 1.28 -7.58 12.27
C VAL A 64 -0.01 -8.21 12.84
N PRO A 65 -1.22 -7.65 12.60
CA PRO A 65 -2.45 -8.25 13.11
C PRO A 65 -2.77 -9.61 12.47
N TYR A 66 -2.49 -9.76 11.17
CA TYR A 66 -2.69 -11.02 10.46
C TYR A 66 -1.74 -12.11 10.98
N ASP A 67 -0.45 -11.80 11.12
CA ASP A 67 0.55 -12.75 11.61
C ASP A 67 0.25 -13.19 13.05
N LYS A 68 -0.21 -12.26 13.90
CA LYS A 68 -0.68 -12.57 15.25
C LYS A 68 -1.85 -13.54 15.20
N CYS A 69 -2.87 -13.28 14.37
CA CYS A 69 -4.02 -14.18 14.23
C CYS A 69 -3.58 -15.57 13.75
N MET A 70 -2.74 -15.64 12.73
CA MET A 70 -2.23 -16.90 12.18
C MET A 70 -1.53 -17.73 13.26
N LYS A 71 -0.66 -17.11 14.05
CA LYS A 71 0.01 -17.76 15.19
C LYS A 71 -0.96 -18.24 16.27
N GLU A 72 -1.95 -17.42 16.65
CA GLU A 72 -2.98 -17.79 17.64
C GLU A 72 -3.87 -18.94 17.16
N ARG A 73 -4.03 -19.11 15.85
CA ARG A 73 -4.77 -20.23 15.23
C ARG A 73 -3.90 -21.47 14.99
N GLY A 74 -2.62 -21.44 15.38
CA GLY A 74 -1.70 -22.56 15.25
C GLY A 74 -1.20 -22.76 13.82
N ALA A 75 -1.20 -21.72 12.99
CA ALA A 75 -0.53 -21.76 11.71
C ALA A 75 1.00 -21.89 11.93
N PRO A 76 1.68 -22.71 11.13
CA PRO A 76 3.13 -22.85 11.19
C PRO A 76 3.82 -21.54 10.80
N GLY A 77 4.93 -21.23 11.47
CA GLY A 77 5.79 -20.12 11.07
C GLY A 77 6.54 -20.39 9.76
N LYS A 78 7.12 -19.34 9.17
CA LYS A 78 7.91 -19.44 7.91
C LYS A 78 9.03 -20.49 7.99
N ASP A 79 9.71 -20.59 9.13
CA ASP A 79 10.78 -21.57 9.34
C ASP A 79 10.26 -23.01 9.42
N GLU A 80 9.04 -23.21 9.95
CA GLU A 80 8.44 -24.54 10.04
C GLU A 80 8.09 -25.07 8.64
N PHE A 81 7.64 -24.19 7.73
CA PHE A 81 7.44 -24.53 6.32
C PHE A 81 8.75 -24.89 5.60
N ALA A 82 9.85 -24.20 5.90
CA ALA A 82 11.14 -24.40 5.22
C ALA A 82 11.77 -25.79 5.49
N HIS A 83 11.33 -26.48 6.54
CA HIS A 83 11.87 -27.77 6.96
C HIS A 83 10.92 -28.96 6.72
N LEU A 84 9.80 -28.76 6.04
CA LEU A 84 8.85 -29.84 5.79
C LEU A 84 9.35 -30.80 4.71
N THR A 85 9.27 -32.09 5.00
CA THR A 85 9.30 -33.12 3.96
C THR A 85 7.98 -33.13 3.19
N ALA A 86 7.98 -33.67 1.96
CA ALA A 86 6.75 -33.77 1.15
C ALA A 86 5.60 -34.50 1.87
N LYS A 87 5.90 -35.45 2.77
CA LYS A 87 4.89 -36.16 3.59
C LYS A 87 4.31 -35.32 4.73
N GLN A 88 5.03 -34.29 5.18
CA GLN A 88 4.59 -33.38 6.24
C GLN A 88 3.91 -32.13 5.68
N ALA A 89 4.09 -31.84 4.40
CA ALA A 89 3.56 -30.65 3.74
C ALA A 89 2.03 -30.56 3.79
N GLU A 90 1.32 -31.64 3.46
CA GLU A 90 -0.15 -31.65 3.39
C GLU A 90 -0.83 -31.34 4.75
N PRO A 91 -0.54 -32.04 5.86
CA PRO A 91 -1.20 -31.75 7.15
C PRO A 91 -0.83 -30.38 7.71
N VAL A 92 0.34 -29.86 7.36
CA VAL A 92 0.78 -28.53 7.74
C VAL A 92 0.05 -27.46 6.92
N GLN A 93 -0.07 -27.66 5.61
CA GLN A 93 -0.86 -26.79 4.73
C GLN A 93 -2.31 -26.71 5.20
N ALA A 94 -2.91 -27.83 5.59
CA ALA A 94 -4.28 -27.86 6.11
C ALA A 94 -4.48 -26.98 7.36
N LYS A 95 -3.49 -26.95 8.28
CA LYS A 95 -3.52 -26.06 9.45
C LYS A 95 -3.40 -24.60 9.06
N TYR A 96 -2.51 -24.30 8.11
CA TYR A 96 -2.36 -22.96 7.57
C TYR A 96 -3.66 -22.48 6.91
N ASP A 97 -4.25 -23.29 6.03
CA ASP A 97 -5.49 -22.94 5.32
C ASP A 97 -6.66 -22.74 6.29
N ALA A 98 -6.78 -23.57 7.32
CA ALA A 98 -7.80 -23.44 8.36
C ALA A 98 -7.65 -22.12 9.16
N ALA A 99 -6.42 -21.75 9.52
CA ALA A 99 -6.13 -20.47 10.15
C ALA A 99 -6.41 -19.29 9.18
N ASN A 100 -5.93 -19.39 7.94
CA ASN A 100 -6.04 -18.36 6.93
C ASN A 100 -7.50 -18.04 6.60
N LYS A 101 -8.37 -19.05 6.51
CA LYS A 101 -9.82 -18.88 6.32
C LYS A 101 -10.49 -17.97 7.37
N ILE A 102 -9.92 -17.89 8.57
CA ILE A 102 -10.41 -17.05 9.67
C ILE A 102 -9.70 -15.69 9.68
N CYS A 103 -8.37 -15.69 9.48
CA CYS A 103 -7.53 -14.52 9.66
C CYS A 103 -7.52 -13.59 8.45
N GLU A 104 -7.51 -14.14 7.23
CA GLU A 104 -7.43 -13.34 6.00
C GLU A 104 -8.59 -12.35 5.85
N PRO A 105 -9.87 -12.76 5.99
CA PRO A 105 -10.98 -11.85 5.79
C PRO A 105 -11.06 -10.72 6.82
N GLN A 106 -10.33 -10.83 7.94
CA GLN A 106 -10.37 -9.88 9.04
C GLN A 106 -9.12 -8.99 9.13
N TYR A 107 -7.95 -9.51 8.77
CA TYR A 107 -6.68 -8.87 9.11
C TYR A 107 -5.69 -8.74 7.96
N TYR A 108 -5.79 -9.56 6.91
CA TYR A 108 -4.85 -9.45 5.80
C TYR A 108 -5.05 -8.10 5.11
N PRO A 109 -4.02 -7.31 4.81
CA PRO A 109 -4.21 -6.02 4.16
C PRO A 109 -5.00 -6.13 2.85
N LEU A 110 -5.81 -5.13 2.52
CA LEU A 110 -6.42 -5.03 1.20
C LEU A 110 -5.35 -4.61 0.19
N PRO A 111 -5.41 -5.10 -1.06
CA PRO A 111 -4.45 -4.68 -2.10
C PRO A 111 -4.58 -3.18 -2.38
N PRO A 112 -3.62 -2.57 -3.11
CA PRO A 112 -3.79 -1.22 -3.64
C PRO A 112 -5.11 -1.08 -4.39
N TRP A 113 -5.79 0.07 -4.26
CA TRP A 113 -7.10 0.28 -4.89
C TRP A 113 -7.05 0.05 -6.40
N GLU A 114 -5.95 0.43 -7.04
CA GLU A 114 -5.70 0.26 -8.46
C GLU A 114 -5.63 -1.22 -8.88
N ARG A 115 -5.35 -2.15 -7.96
CA ARG A 115 -5.28 -3.61 -8.20
C ARG A 115 -6.40 -4.40 -7.51
N ASP A 116 -7.36 -3.73 -6.90
CA ASP A 116 -8.45 -4.38 -6.16
C ASP A 116 -9.49 -4.97 -7.15
N PRO A 117 -9.83 -6.28 -7.07
CA PRO A 117 -10.84 -6.88 -7.94
C PRO A 117 -12.23 -6.22 -7.88
N THR A 118 -12.53 -5.49 -6.80
CA THR A 118 -13.79 -4.76 -6.62
C THR A 118 -13.77 -3.36 -7.26
N ASN A 119 -12.60 -2.87 -7.66
CA ASN A 119 -12.47 -1.62 -8.40
C ASN A 119 -12.73 -1.87 -9.90
N PRO A 120 -13.77 -1.27 -10.50
CA PRO A 120 -14.06 -1.47 -11.92
C PRO A 120 -12.94 -0.98 -12.85
N GLU A 121 -12.06 -0.09 -12.39
CA GLU A 121 -10.94 0.45 -13.17
C GLU A 121 -9.68 -0.42 -13.12
N SER A 122 -9.63 -1.47 -12.29
CA SER A 122 -8.39 -2.23 -12.09
C SER A 122 -7.91 -2.96 -13.33
N ARG A 123 -8.82 -3.41 -14.21
CA ARG A 123 -8.43 -3.99 -15.50
C ARG A 123 -7.76 -2.95 -16.41
N ASP A 124 -8.33 -1.74 -16.48
CA ASP A 124 -7.77 -0.65 -17.29
C ASP A 124 -6.45 -0.16 -16.72
N PHE A 125 -6.28 -0.16 -15.40
CA PHE A 125 -5.01 0.09 -14.74
C PHE A 125 -3.93 -0.91 -15.20
N ALA A 126 -4.20 -2.22 -15.14
CA ALA A 126 -3.27 -3.26 -15.57
C ALA A 126 -2.87 -3.09 -17.06
N VAL A 127 -3.85 -2.87 -17.94
CA VAL A 127 -3.61 -2.60 -19.37
C VAL A 127 -2.75 -1.34 -19.56
N GLY A 128 -3.04 -0.28 -18.80
CA GLY A 128 -2.29 0.97 -18.83
C GLY A 128 -0.82 0.78 -18.43
N VAL A 129 -0.56 -0.02 -17.39
CA VAL A 129 0.79 -0.34 -16.91
C VAL A 129 1.55 -1.13 -17.98
N VAL A 130 0.95 -2.18 -18.54
CA VAL A 130 1.55 -2.98 -19.63
C VAL A 130 1.89 -2.10 -20.83
N LYS A 131 1.00 -1.16 -21.21
CA LYS A 131 1.25 -0.21 -22.29
C LYS A 131 2.44 0.70 -21.99
N CYS A 132 2.51 1.25 -20.78
CA CYS A 132 3.65 2.07 -20.34
C CYS A 132 4.97 1.28 -20.40
N LEU A 133 4.97 0.04 -19.93
CA LEU A 133 6.16 -0.83 -19.93
C LEU A 133 6.63 -1.14 -21.36
N LYS A 134 5.70 -1.47 -22.27
CA LYS A 134 6.00 -1.66 -23.69
C LYS A 134 6.60 -0.41 -24.33
N GLN A 135 6.03 0.76 -24.05
CA GLN A 135 6.55 2.04 -24.54
C GLN A 135 7.97 2.34 -24.03
N LYS A 136 8.29 1.93 -22.80
CA LYS A 136 9.64 2.04 -22.21
C LYS A 136 10.57 0.88 -22.62
N GLY A 137 10.11 0.02 -23.53
CA GLY A 137 10.91 -1.01 -24.18
C GLY A 137 11.06 -2.30 -23.37
N VAL A 138 10.08 -2.65 -22.53
CA VAL A 138 9.93 -4.01 -22.00
C VAL A 138 9.28 -4.85 -23.10
N LYS A 139 9.97 -5.91 -23.55
CA LYS A 139 9.56 -6.66 -24.75
C LYS A 139 8.49 -7.71 -24.45
N TYR A 140 8.73 -8.51 -23.41
CA TYR A 140 7.82 -9.58 -23.00
C TYR A 140 7.09 -9.17 -21.72
N VAL A 141 5.96 -8.49 -21.91
CA VAL A 141 5.05 -8.08 -20.85
C VAL A 141 3.61 -8.13 -21.34
N GLU A 142 2.72 -8.68 -20.54
CA GLU A 142 1.31 -8.83 -20.84
C GLU A 142 0.46 -8.74 -19.58
N VAL A 143 -0.84 -8.48 -19.76
CA VAL A 143 -1.80 -8.61 -18.66
C VAL A 143 -1.98 -10.10 -18.42
N ASP A 144 -1.93 -10.52 -17.16
CA ASP A 144 -2.05 -11.92 -16.76
C ASP A 144 -3.50 -12.41 -16.91
N ASP A 145 -3.72 -13.72 -16.77
CA ASP A 145 -5.03 -14.37 -16.97
C ASP A 145 -6.12 -13.86 -16.01
N ASP A 146 -5.72 -13.36 -14.83
CA ASP A 146 -6.65 -12.74 -13.86
C ASP A 146 -7.22 -11.40 -14.36
N GLY A 147 -6.55 -10.77 -15.34
CA GLY A 147 -6.87 -9.47 -15.89
C GLY A 147 -6.51 -8.27 -15.00
N LEU A 148 -5.86 -8.51 -13.86
CA LEU A 148 -5.53 -7.51 -12.83
C LEU A 148 -4.01 -7.40 -12.62
N SER A 149 -3.30 -8.50 -12.83
CA SER A 149 -1.85 -8.61 -12.74
C SER A 149 -1.21 -8.49 -14.12
N TYR A 150 0.13 -8.42 -14.14
CA TYR A 150 0.89 -8.42 -15.38
C TYR A 150 2.09 -9.36 -15.26
N ALA A 151 2.29 -10.16 -16.30
CA ALA A 151 3.37 -11.13 -16.40
C ALA A 151 4.56 -10.55 -17.16
N LEU A 152 5.77 -11.00 -16.80
CA LEU A 152 7.03 -10.60 -17.43
C LEU A 152 7.79 -11.82 -17.96
N GLY A 153 8.53 -11.64 -19.06
CA GLY A 153 9.48 -12.64 -19.56
C GLY A 153 8.95 -13.58 -20.64
N GLY A 154 7.62 -13.67 -20.82
CA GLY A 154 6.97 -14.53 -21.81
C GLY A 154 7.32 -16.01 -21.66
N ASP A 155 7.00 -16.82 -22.67
CA ASP A 155 7.14 -18.29 -22.66
C ASP A 155 8.55 -18.79 -22.33
N GLN A 156 9.57 -17.97 -22.58
CA GLN A 156 10.98 -18.34 -22.41
C GLN A 156 11.62 -17.74 -21.15
N ASN A 157 10.85 -17.06 -20.30
CA ASN A 157 11.34 -16.46 -19.06
C ASN A 157 12.54 -15.53 -19.32
N ASP A 158 12.39 -14.61 -20.27
CA ASP A 158 13.46 -13.72 -20.72
C ASP A 158 13.92 -12.79 -19.58
N LYS A 159 15.10 -13.09 -19.04
CA LYS A 159 15.69 -12.37 -17.90
C LYS A 159 15.81 -10.87 -18.13
N ARG A 160 16.09 -10.45 -19.37
CA ARG A 160 16.26 -9.02 -19.71
C ARG A 160 14.93 -8.27 -19.58
N SER A 161 13.84 -8.83 -20.11
CA SER A 161 12.51 -8.25 -19.99
C SER A 161 12.01 -8.27 -18.55
N ILE A 162 12.29 -9.33 -17.78
CA ILE A 162 11.94 -9.40 -16.37
C ILE A 162 12.65 -8.30 -15.58
N THR A 163 13.98 -8.24 -15.66
CA THR A 163 14.78 -7.26 -14.91
C THR A 163 14.32 -5.84 -15.24
N LYS A 164 14.23 -5.52 -16.54
CA LYS A 164 13.81 -4.20 -16.99
C LYS A 164 12.36 -3.88 -16.61
N GLY A 165 11.47 -4.88 -16.64
CA GLY A 165 10.08 -4.75 -16.20
C GLY A 165 10.02 -4.37 -14.72
N MET A 166 10.68 -5.13 -13.86
CA MET A 166 10.73 -4.89 -12.40
C MET A 166 11.26 -3.49 -12.07
N ASP A 167 12.29 -3.02 -12.76
CA ASP A 167 12.84 -1.67 -12.57
C ASP A 167 11.86 -0.56 -12.93
N LEU A 168 10.99 -0.79 -13.94
CA LEU A 168 10.12 0.23 -14.52
C LEU A 168 8.68 0.20 -13.98
N ILE A 169 8.24 -0.93 -13.42
CA ILE A 169 6.88 -1.12 -12.89
C ILE A 169 6.46 0.01 -11.96
N PRO A 170 7.20 0.34 -10.87
CA PRO A 170 6.73 1.35 -9.92
C PRO A 170 6.52 2.73 -10.57
N GLY A 171 7.36 3.07 -11.55
CA GLY A 171 7.22 4.31 -12.32
C GLY A 171 6.01 4.31 -13.23
N CYS A 172 5.74 3.21 -13.93
CA CYS A 172 4.57 3.06 -14.78
C CYS A 172 3.27 3.04 -13.98
N GLU A 173 3.25 2.38 -12.83
CA GLU A 173 2.07 2.36 -11.95
C GLU A 173 1.69 3.75 -11.45
N ARG A 174 2.66 4.53 -10.97
CA ARG A 174 2.42 5.92 -10.58
C ARG A 174 1.93 6.79 -11.74
N GLU A 175 2.50 6.60 -12.92
CA GLU A 175 2.12 7.36 -14.12
C GLU A 175 0.67 7.07 -14.55
N VAL A 176 0.24 5.80 -14.49
CA VAL A 176 -1.12 5.39 -14.85
C VAL A 176 -2.11 5.80 -13.76
N ALA A 177 -1.80 5.57 -12.48
CA ALA A 177 -2.65 5.98 -11.37
C ALA A 177 -2.91 7.49 -11.37
N ALA A 178 -1.91 8.32 -11.70
CA ALA A 178 -2.07 9.76 -11.81
C ALA A 178 -3.00 10.21 -12.96
N LYS A 179 -3.20 9.36 -13.98
CA LYS A 179 -4.11 9.64 -15.12
C LYS A 179 -5.55 9.25 -14.81
N LEU A 180 -5.77 8.19 -14.02
CA LEU A 180 -7.11 7.71 -13.64
C LEU A 180 -7.79 8.59 -12.58
N LYS A 181 -7.03 9.36 -11.80
CA LYS A 181 -7.56 10.29 -10.78
C LYS A 181 -8.15 11.60 -11.35
N LYS A 182 -8.28 11.73 -12.67
CA LYS A 182 -8.75 12.93 -13.37
C LYS A 182 -10.13 12.71 -13.97
#